data_AF-A0AAF3EF78-F1
#
_entry.id   AF-A0AAF3EF78-F1
#
_cell.length_a   1.000
_cell.length_b   1.000
_cell.length_c   1.000
_cell.angle_alpha   90.00
_cell.angle_beta   90.00
_cell.angle_gamma   90.00
#
_symmetry.space_group_name_H-M   'P 1'
#
loop_
_entity.id
_entity.type
_entity.pdbx_description
1 polymer ?
#
loop_
_entity_poly.entity_id
_entity_poly.type
_entity_poly.pdbx_seq_one_letter_code
_entity_poly.pdbx_strand_id
1 'polypeptide(L)'
;MTTCAVEKCLDYGKLKNDLSATAREDFFESVVLKFDMLCIAVKCTRQCKACKVCHYALQQIQSLVKGRDSEKSMCPRLEGCVENCVRSEPGKAVQCVAARCNIHCYDGDCPSCRQLSKRMFSRVCKDLSLTRFPQVSYQGECPDLFQTMADDFVMKKKKRV
;
A
#
# COMPACT_ATOMS: atom_id res chain seq x y z
N MET A 1 -12.38 -5.03 -7.77
CA MET A 1 -10.94 -4.67 -7.78
C MET A 1 -10.23 -5.30 -6.58
N THR A 2 -10.63 -4.98 -5.34
CA THR A 2 -10.01 -5.53 -4.12
C THR A 2 -9.93 -7.06 -4.11
N THR A 3 -11.00 -7.77 -4.47
CA THR A 3 -11.00 -9.24 -4.58
C THR A 3 -9.89 -9.77 -5.48
N CYS A 4 -9.77 -9.23 -6.70
CA CYS A 4 -8.73 -9.64 -7.64
C CYS A 4 -7.32 -9.39 -7.10
N ALA A 5 -7.08 -8.20 -6.53
CA ALA A 5 -5.77 -7.84 -5.99
C ALA A 5 -5.36 -8.80 -4.87
N VAL A 6 -6.30 -9.09 -3.98
CA VAL A 6 -6.11 -9.97 -2.84
C VAL A 6 -5.86 -11.43 -3.28
N GLU A 7 -6.59 -11.93 -4.27
CA GLU A 7 -6.45 -13.33 -4.74
C GLU A 7 -5.22 -13.55 -5.63
N LYS A 8 -4.83 -12.55 -6.43
CA LYS A 8 -3.81 -12.73 -7.48
C LYS A 8 -2.46 -12.08 -7.19
N CYS A 9 -2.44 -11.12 -6.26
CA CYS A 9 -1.28 -10.26 -6.00
C CYS A 9 -0.84 -10.25 -4.54
N LEU A 10 -1.55 -10.95 -3.66
CA LEU A 10 -1.07 -11.24 -2.32
C LEU A 10 -0.81 -12.73 -2.17
N ASP A 11 0.33 -13.05 -1.58
CA ASP A 11 0.62 -14.40 -1.11
C ASP A 11 0.11 -14.54 0.33
N TYR A 12 -1.11 -15.07 0.46
CA TYR A 12 -1.75 -15.30 1.75
C TYR A 12 -1.00 -16.27 2.65
N GLY A 13 -0.36 -17.30 2.08
CA GLY A 13 0.42 -18.27 2.84
C GLY A 13 1.63 -17.61 3.48
N LYS A 14 2.36 -16.81 2.70
CA LYS A 14 3.49 -16.03 3.20
C LYS A 14 3.05 -14.98 4.22
N LEU A 15 1.92 -14.31 4.00
CA LEU A 15 1.39 -13.33 4.96
C LEU A 15 1.07 -13.97 6.31
N LYS A 16 0.46 -15.16 6.30
CA LYS A 16 0.12 -15.92 7.51
C LYS A 16 1.35 -16.42 8.27
N ASN A 17 2.41 -16.79 7.56
CA ASN A 17 3.67 -17.18 8.20
C ASN A 17 4.37 -15.98 8.85
N ASP A 18 4.42 -14.84 8.16
CA ASP A 18 5.00 -13.61 8.70
C ASP A 18 4.22 -13.13 9.95
N LEU A 19 2.90 -13.32 9.94
CA LEU A 19 1.99 -13.03 11.06
C LEU A 19 2.29 -13.81 12.33
N SER A 20 2.89 -15.00 12.23
CA SER A 20 3.31 -15.75 13.43
C SER A 20 4.66 -15.30 13.98
N ALA A 21 5.43 -14.53 13.21
CA ALA A 21 6.85 -14.28 13.47
C ALA A 21 7.18 -12.81 13.80
N THR A 22 6.25 -11.86 13.64
CA THR A 22 6.55 -10.42 13.70
C THR A 22 5.72 -9.66 14.72
N ALA A 23 6.26 -8.58 15.29
CA ALA A 23 5.49 -7.72 16.18
C ALA A 23 4.34 -7.02 15.43
N ARG A 24 3.27 -6.64 16.15
CA ARG A 24 2.09 -5.94 15.61
C ARG A 24 2.45 -4.75 14.71
N GLU A 25 3.49 -4.00 15.06
CA GLU A 25 3.87 -2.81 14.29
C GLU A 25 4.54 -3.16 12.94
N ASP A 26 5.24 -4.28 12.87
CA ASP A 26 5.89 -4.75 11.62
C ASP A 26 4.89 -5.46 10.71
N PHE A 27 3.76 -5.90 11.27
CA PHE A 27 2.67 -6.49 10.50
C PHE A 27 2.04 -5.49 9.52
N PHE A 28 1.73 -4.26 9.95
CA PHE A 28 1.11 -3.28 9.05
C PHE A 28 2.00 -3.02 7.85
N GLU A 29 3.28 -2.75 8.11
CA GLU A 29 4.32 -2.59 7.08
C GLU A 29 4.35 -3.82 6.17
N SER A 30 4.32 -5.03 6.72
CA SER A 30 4.34 -6.28 5.93
C SER A 30 3.10 -6.48 5.05
N VAL A 31 1.91 -6.03 5.46
CA VAL A 31 0.71 -6.10 4.63
C VAL A 31 0.71 -5.02 3.56
N VAL A 32 0.97 -3.78 3.96
CA VAL A 32 0.82 -2.66 3.05
C VAL A 32 1.95 -2.56 2.03
N LEU A 33 3.17 -2.96 2.40
CA LEU A 33 4.29 -3.03 1.45
C LEU A 33 4.16 -4.22 0.48
N LYS A 34 3.39 -5.25 0.83
CA LYS A 34 3.15 -6.40 -0.05
C LYS A 34 2.05 -6.18 -1.07
N PHE A 35 1.33 -5.06 -1.02
CA PHE A 35 0.43 -4.69 -2.11
C PHE A 35 1.24 -4.27 -3.33
N ASP A 36 1.48 -5.25 -4.20
CA ASP A 36 2.19 -5.04 -5.46
C ASP A 36 1.26 -4.38 -6.48
N MET A 37 1.41 -3.06 -6.63
CA MET A 37 0.68 -2.28 -7.64
C MET A 37 1.04 -2.67 -9.07
N LEU A 38 2.25 -3.17 -9.34
CA LEU A 38 2.62 -3.72 -10.65
C LEU A 38 1.83 -5.01 -10.92
N CYS A 39 1.74 -5.90 -9.93
CA CYS A 39 0.89 -7.08 -10.06
C CYS A 39 -0.58 -6.70 -10.32
N ILE A 40 -1.13 -5.72 -9.59
CA ILE A 40 -2.51 -5.27 -9.78
C ILE A 40 -2.70 -4.68 -11.18
N ALA A 41 -1.71 -3.91 -11.66
CA ALA A 41 -1.71 -3.33 -13.00
C ALA A 41 -1.76 -4.40 -14.11
N VAL A 42 -1.06 -5.51 -13.91
CA VAL A 42 -0.92 -6.60 -14.89
C VAL A 42 -2.04 -7.64 -14.78
N LYS A 43 -2.31 -8.17 -13.58
CA LYS A 43 -3.23 -9.28 -13.35
C LYS A 43 -4.68 -8.86 -13.10
N CYS A 44 -4.89 -7.60 -12.73
CA CYS A 44 -6.20 -7.05 -12.36
C CYS A 44 -6.57 -5.80 -13.17
N THR A 45 -6.02 -5.66 -14.40
CA THR A 45 -6.15 -4.45 -15.22
C THR A 45 -7.60 -4.02 -15.44
N ARG A 46 -8.50 -4.95 -15.80
CA ARG A 46 -9.92 -4.64 -16.06
C ARG A 46 -10.59 -4.07 -14.80
N GLN A 47 -10.39 -4.73 -13.66
CA GLN A 47 -10.96 -4.32 -12.39
C GLN A 47 -10.35 -3.01 -11.90
N CYS A 48 -9.05 -2.80 -12.15
CA CYS A 48 -8.34 -1.58 -11.79
C CYS A 48 -8.82 -0.39 -12.63
N LYS A 49 -9.00 -0.56 -13.94
CA LYS A 49 -9.55 0.47 -14.83
C LYS A 49 -10.96 0.90 -14.44
N ALA A 50 -11.78 0.00 -13.91
CA ALA A 50 -13.13 0.31 -13.41
C ALA A 50 -13.13 1.01 -12.04
N CYS A 51 -12.01 1.02 -11.31
CA CYS A 51 -11.88 1.67 -10.02
C CYS A 51 -11.15 3.01 -10.17
N LYS A 52 -11.83 4.13 -9.94
CA LYS A 52 -11.26 5.48 -10.13
C LYS A 52 -9.87 5.67 -9.51
N VAL A 53 -9.69 5.24 -8.26
CA VAL A 53 -8.41 5.37 -7.54
C VAL A 53 -7.31 4.48 -8.15
N CYS A 54 -7.64 3.24 -8.52
CA CYS A 54 -6.68 2.32 -9.12
C CYS A 54 -6.33 2.75 -10.54
N HIS A 55 -7.32 3.17 -11.33
CA HIS A 55 -7.14 3.74 -12.65
C HIS A 55 -6.23 4.96 -12.61
N TYR A 56 -6.46 5.86 -11.66
CA TYR A 56 -5.60 7.01 -11.43
C TYR A 56 -4.16 6.59 -11.17
N ALA A 57 -3.93 5.70 -10.21
CA ALA A 57 -2.59 5.19 -9.90
C ALA A 57 -1.90 4.56 -11.13
N LEU A 58 -2.63 3.82 -11.97
CA LEU A 58 -2.10 3.30 -13.23
C LEU A 58 -1.68 4.39 -14.20
N GLN A 59 -2.48 5.45 -14.35
CA GLN A 59 -2.15 6.56 -15.23
C GLN A 59 -0.92 7.31 -14.73
N GLN A 60 -0.76 7.47 -13.42
CA GLN A 60 0.41 8.10 -12.82
C GLN A 60 1.68 7.26 -13.07
N ILE A 61 1.64 5.95 -12.82
CA ILE A 61 2.78 5.04 -13.12
C ILE A 61 3.15 5.11 -14.61
N GLN A 62 2.17 5.08 -15.50
CA GLN A 62 2.42 5.16 -16.94
C GLN A 62 3.01 6.51 -17.37
N SER A 63 2.60 7.61 -16.73
CA SER A 63 3.13 8.95 -17.01
C SER A 63 4.56 9.09 -16.53
N LEU A 64 4.86 8.59 -15.33
CA LEU A 64 6.21 8.54 -14.76
C LEU A 64 7.19 7.72 -15.63
N VAL A 65 6.78 6.54 -16.09
CA VAL A 65 7.61 5.70 -16.99
C VAL A 65 7.82 6.37 -18.35
N LYS A 66 6.88 7.19 -18.81
CA LYS A 66 6.97 7.91 -20.09
C LYS A 66 7.65 9.29 -19.96
N GLY A 67 8.11 9.66 -18.77
CA GLY A 67 8.74 10.97 -18.53
C GLY A 67 7.82 12.15 -18.78
N ARG A 68 6.50 11.98 -18.60
CA ARG A 68 5.52 13.08 -18.72
C ARG A 68 5.12 13.58 -17.35
N ASP A 69 4.99 14.89 -17.24
CA ASP A 69 4.38 15.51 -16.07
C ASP A 69 2.95 14.99 -15.90
N SER A 70 2.61 14.58 -14.68
CA SER A 70 1.26 14.11 -14.40
C SER A 70 0.29 15.29 -14.38
N GLU A 71 -0.62 15.35 -15.36
CA GLU A 71 -1.43 16.55 -15.63
C GLU A 71 -2.38 16.97 -14.50
N LYS A 72 -2.62 16.13 -13.48
CA LYS A 72 -3.28 16.50 -12.20
C LYS A 72 -2.79 15.61 -11.07
N SER A 73 -1.83 16.09 -10.28
CA SER A 73 -1.35 15.39 -9.08
C SER A 73 -2.41 15.41 -7.97
N MET A 74 -2.88 14.23 -7.57
CA MET A 74 -3.76 14.02 -6.41
C MET A 74 -2.96 13.69 -5.15
N CYS A 75 -1.67 13.38 -5.32
CA CYS A 75 -0.78 12.87 -4.27
C CYS A 75 0.65 13.40 -4.48
N PRO A 76 0.86 14.72 -4.37
CA PRO A 76 2.07 15.38 -4.86
C PRO A 76 3.36 14.93 -4.16
N ARG A 77 3.33 14.65 -2.85
CA ARG A 77 4.55 14.18 -2.15
C ARG A 77 4.83 12.72 -2.45
N LEU A 78 3.79 11.89 -2.53
CA LEU A 78 3.95 10.50 -2.96
C LEU A 78 4.52 10.43 -4.38
N GLU A 79 3.95 11.17 -5.31
CA GLU A 79 4.34 11.16 -6.72
C GLU A 79 5.72 11.74 -6.93
N GLY A 80 6.04 12.88 -6.31
CA GLY A 80 7.37 13.46 -6.36
C GLY A 80 8.44 12.53 -5.76
N CYS A 81 8.11 11.80 -4.69
CA CYS A 81 9.01 10.81 -4.13
C CYS A 81 9.27 9.66 -5.11
N VAL A 82 8.21 9.12 -5.73
CA VAL A 82 8.34 8.02 -6.71
C VAL A 82 9.14 8.48 -7.91
N GLU A 83 8.88 9.68 -8.42
CA GLU A 83 9.63 10.28 -9.52
C GLU A 83 11.12 10.41 -9.20
N ASN A 84 11.45 10.89 -8.00
CA ASN A 84 12.84 10.96 -7.54
C ASN A 84 13.48 9.58 -7.46
N CYS A 85 12.77 8.56 -6.97
CA CYS A 85 13.28 7.18 -6.96
C CYS A 85 13.55 6.64 -8.38
N VAL A 86 12.67 6.93 -9.35
CA VAL A 86 12.84 6.50 -10.74
C VAL A 86 14.01 7.23 -11.41
N ARG A 87 14.18 8.53 -11.15
CA ARG A 87 15.26 9.35 -11.73
C ARG A 87 16.63 9.06 -11.11
N SER A 88 16.71 8.95 -9.79
CA SER A 88 17.98 8.79 -9.08
C SER A 88 18.49 7.34 -9.09
N GLU A 89 17.60 6.35 -9.04
CA GLU A 89 17.98 4.92 -8.98
C GLU A 89 17.09 4.05 -9.88
N PRO A 90 17.15 4.16 -11.22
CA PRO A 90 16.20 3.49 -12.13
C PRO A 90 16.14 1.97 -11.92
N GLY A 91 17.29 1.31 -11.74
CA GLY A 91 17.40 -0.13 -11.51
C GLY A 91 16.96 -0.59 -10.11
N LYS A 92 16.76 0.33 -9.17
CA LYS A 92 16.30 0.07 -7.80
C LYS A 92 15.04 0.85 -7.43
N ALA A 93 14.34 1.43 -8.41
CA ALA A 93 13.21 2.30 -8.17
C ALA A 93 12.15 1.64 -7.28
N VAL A 94 11.86 0.36 -7.50
CA VAL A 94 10.92 -0.43 -6.68
C VAL A 94 11.36 -0.49 -5.21
N GLN A 95 12.65 -0.73 -4.96
CA GLN A 95 13.21 -0.81 -3.61
C GLN A 95 13.21 0.57 -2.93
N CYS A 96 13.58 1.62 -3.68
CA CYS A 96 13.54 3.00 -3.20
C CYS A 96 12.11 3.42 -2.82
N VAL A 97 11.12 3.14 -3.67
CA VAL A 97 9.71 3.46 -3.41
C VAL A 97 9.21 2.74 -2.15
N ALA A 98 9.50 1.44 -2.04
CA ALA A 98 9.11 0.65 -0.87
C ALA A 98 9.71 1.20 0.43
N ALA A 99 10.98 1.63 0.40
CA ALA A 99 11.69 2.14 1.56
C ALA A 99 11.25 3.56 1.96
N ARG A 100 11.00 4.45 0.98
CA ARG A 100 10.93 5.91 1.20
C ARG A 100 9.57 6.52 0.94
N CYS A 101 8.84 6.06 -0.07
CA CYS A 101 7.69 6.81 -0.59
C CYS A 101 6.36 6.37 0.01
N ASN A 102 6.23 5.10 0.42
CA ASN A 102 4.98 4.55 0.93
C ASN A 102 4.43 5.27 2.16
N ILE A 103 5.27 5.98 2.93
CA ILE A 103 4.82 6.83 4.05
C ILE A 103 3.82 7.91 3.61
N HIS A 104 3.97 8.47 2.41
CA HIS A 104 3.10 9.52 1.89
C HIS A 104 1.70 9.01 1.51
N CYS A 105 1.51 7.70 1.43
CA CYS A 105 0.17 7.11 1.32
C CYS A 105 -0.61 7.24 2.64
N TYR A 106 0.07 7.36 3.79
CA TYR A 106 -0.53 7.25 5.12
C TYR A 106 -0.44 8.55 5.94
N ASP A 107 0.52 9.43 5.64
CA ASP A 107 0.77 10.69 6.38
C ASP A 107 -0.26 11.81 6.12
N GLY A 108 -1.28 11.53 5.31
CA GLY A 108 -2.36 12.46 4.97
C GLY A 108 -2.21 13.11 3.59
N ASP A 109 -1.06 12.96 2.91
CA ASP A 109 -0.81 13.55 1.59
C ASP A 109 -1.72 12.98 0.49
N CYS A 110 -2.06 11.69 0.56
CA CYS A 110 -2.77 10.99 -0.50
C CYS A 110 -4.02 10.25 0.01
N PRO A 111 -5.18 10.94 0.18
CA PRO A 111 -6.42 10.32 0.67
C PRO A 111 -6.89 9.14 -0.19
N SER A 112 -6.69 9.23 -1.50
CA SER A 112 -7.00 8.17 -2.45
C SER A 112 -6.21 6.89 -2.17
N CYS A 113 -4.88 7.00 -1.98
CA CYS A 113 -4.03 5.86 -1.64
C CYS A 113 -4.41 5.28 -0.28
N ARG A 114 -4.58 6.13 0.75
CA ARG A 114 -5.01 5.69 2.09
C ARG A 114 -6.31 4.91 2.05
N GLN A 115 -7.30 5.37 1.28
CA GLN A 115 -8.59 4.70 1.14
C GLN A 115 -8.46 3.35 0.41
N LEU A 116 -7.62 3.28 -0.63
CA LEU A 116 -7.36 2.03 -1.35
C LEU A 116 -6.72 0.99 -0.42
N SER A 117 -5.64 1.37 0.27
CA SER A 117 -4.97 0.52 1.25
C SER A 117 -5.92 0.09 2.36
N LYS A 118 -6.77 1.00 2.87
CA LYS A 118 -7.79 0.67 3.87
C LYS A 118 -8.73 -0.44 3.40
N ARG A 119 -9.21 -0.37 2.16
CA ARG A 119 -10.11 -1.39 1.59
C ARG A 119 -9.43 -2.73 1.45
N MET A 120 -8.19 -2.74 0.96
CA MET A 120 -7.44 -3.97 0.78
C MET A 120 -7.06 -4.61 2.12
N PHE A 121 -6.51 -3.81 3.06
CA PHE A 121 -6.22 -4.24 4.42
C PHE A 121 -7.47 -4.79 5.11
N SER A 122 -8.61 -4.09 5.01
CA SER A 122 -9.85 -4.53 5.67
C SER A 122 -10.33 -5.88 5.16
N ARG A 123 -10.10 -6.20 3.88
CA ARG A 123 -10.41 -7.52 3.32
C ARG A 123 -9.49 -8.59 3.89
N VAL A 124 -8.17 -8.38 3.80
CA VAL A 124 -7.16 -9.30 4.36
C VAL A 124 -7.39 -9.52 5.86
N CYS A 125 -7.73 -8.45 6.58
CA CYS A 125 -8.00 -8.49 7.99
C CYS A 125 -9.18 -9.38 8.36
N LYS A 126 -10.26 -9.32 7.57
CA LYS A 126 -11.41 -10.20 7.74
C LYS A 126 -11.07 -11.64 7.36
N ASP A 127 -10.44 -11.83 6.21
CA ASP A 127 -10.09 -13.16 5.68
C ASP A 127 -9.16 -13.93 6.64
N LEU A 128 -8.26 -13.22 7.33
CA LEU A 128 -7.33 -13.79 8.30
C LEU A 128 -7.79 -13.65 9.75
N SER A 129 -8.97 -13.07 10.02
CA SER A 129 -9.44 -12.82 11.40
C SER A 129 -8.40 -12.11 12.28
N LEU A 130 -7.72 -11.11 11.73
CA LEU A 130 -6.55 -10.48 12.37
C LEU A 130 -6.87 -9.80 13.69
N THR A 131 -8.08 -9.31 13.88
CA THR A 131 -8.49 -8.70 15.16
C THR A 131 -8.40 -9.70 16.33
N ARG A 132 -8.45 -11.00 16.03
CA ARG A 132 -8.35 -12.11 16.99
C ARG A 132 -6.95 -12.71 17.09
N PHE A 133 -6.00 -12.27 16.27
CA PHE A 133 -4.63 -12.77 16.36
C PHE A 133 -4.00 -12.33 17.69
N PRO A 134 -3.31 -13.23 18.43
CA PRO A 134 -2.78 -12.92 19.77
C PRO A 134 -1.88 -11.68 19.82
N GLN A 135 -1.07 -11.48 18.78
CA GLN A 135 -0.15 -10.34 18.68
C GLN A 135 -0.86 -9.02 18.32
N VAL A 136 -2.07 -9.08 17.74
CA VAL A 136 -2.84 -7.89 17.36
C VAL A 136 -3.85 -7.52 18.43
N SER A 137 -4.62 -8.52 18.90
CA SER A 137 -5.72 -8.46 19.88
C SER A 137 -6.42 -7.11 19.91
N TYR A 138 -7.42 -6.94 19.05
CA TYR A 138 -8.10 -5.67 18.85
C TYR A 138 -9.63 -5.82 18.99
N GLN A 139 -10.24 -5.00 19.84
CA GLN A 139 -11.68 -5.08 20.13
C GLN A 139 -12.59 -4.36 19.11
N GLY A 140 -12.01 -3.70 18.10
CA GLY A 140 -12.77 -3.00 17.05
C GLY A 140 -12.78 -3.71 15.70
N GLU A 141 -13.31 -3.02 14.69
CA GLU A 141 -13.43 -3.54 13.33
C GLU A 141 -12.14 -3.35 12.51
N CYS A 142 -11.93 -4.18 11.50
CA CYS A 142 -10.77 -4.10 10.60
C CYS A 142 -10.50 -2.72 9.97
N PRO A 143 -11.51 -1.94 9.56
CA PRO A 143 -11.31 -0.57 9.07
C PRO A 143 -10.75 0.39 10.13
N ASP A 144 -11.03 0.15 11.41
CA ASP A 144 -10.53 0.98 12.51
C ASP A 144 -9.13 0.54 12.93
N LEU A 145 -8.90 -0.78 12.95
CA LEU A 145 -7.56 -1.34 13.10
C LEU A 145 -6.59 -0.76 12.05
N PHE A 146 -7.04 -0.62 10.80
CA PHE A 146 -6.24 0.04 9.76
C PHE A 146 -5.83 1.46 10.15
N GLN A 147 -6.73 2.27 10.72
CA GLN A 147 -6.42 3.66 11.04
C GLN A 147 -5.35 3.73 12.11
N THR A 148 -5.53 2.99 13.20
CA THR A 148 -4.56 2.90 14.29
C THR A 148 -3.19 2.47 13.78
N MET A 149 -3.14 1.40 12.97
CA MET A 149 -1.88 0.87 12.47
C MET A 149 -1.21 1.77 11.42
N ALA A 150 -1.99 2.49 10.61
CA ALA A 150 -1.47 3.46 9.65
C ALA A 150 -0.82 4.65 10.36
N ASP A 151 -1.44 5.14 11.44
CA ASP A 151 -0.91 6.26 12.22
C ASP A 151 0.36 5.84 12.98
N ASP A 152 0.37 4.63 13.57
CA ASP A 152 1.56 4.03 14.19
C ASP A 152 2.74 3.91 13.18
N PHE A 153 2.45 3.45 11.97
CA PHE A 153 3.44 3.34 10.89
C PHE A 153 4.06 4.69 10.53
N VAL A 154 3.24 5.73 10.38
CA VAL A 154 3.72 7.10 10.09
C VAL A 154 4.59 7.62 11.24
N MET A 155 4.16 7.45 12.49
CA MET A 155 4.94 7.87 13.66
C MET A 155 6.31 7.18 13.73
N LYS A 156 6.36 5.86 13.47
CA LYS A 156 7.61 5.08 13.48
C LYS A 156 8.55 5.51 12.36
N LYS A 157 8.04 5.70 11.14
CA LYS A 157 8.87 6.14 10.01
C LYS A 157 9.40 7.56 10.21
N LYS A 158 8.61 8.49 10.76
CA LYS A 158 9.07 9.84 11.10
C LYS A 158 10.21 9.88 12.14
N LYS A 159 10.31 8.88 13.02
CA LYS A 159 11.41 8.77 14.00
C LYS A 159 12.69 8.15 13.44
N ARG A 160 12.63 7.53 12.25
CA ARG A 160 13.77 6.86 11.58
C ARG A 160 14.40 7.68 10.45
N VAL A 161 13.77 8.81 10.10
CA VAL A 161 14.25 9.82 9.15
C VAL A 161 14.80 10.99 9.97
#